data_AF-A0A9W6WQ50-F1
#
_entry.id   AF-A0A9W6WQ50-F1
#
_cell.length_a   1.000
_cell.length_b   1.000
_cell.length_c   1.000
_cell.angle_alpha   90.00
_cell.angle_beta   90.00
_cell.angle_gamma   90.00
#
_symmetry.space_group_name_H-M   'P 1'
#
loop_
_entity.id
_entity.type
_entity.pdbx_description
1 polymer ?
#
loop_
_entity_poly.entity_id
_entity_poly.type
_entity_poly.pdbx_seq_one_letter_code
_entity_poly.pdbx_strand_id
1 'polypeptide(L)'
;MLRSLTIAAATVAVIASFSEAACPNTNLGKCGDASNPECCPDGDYCMPWTSNYYQCLPLPSQCSRQFTGYDFYGGDIKTVYGLQPGDCCATCLSTSGCLAYTFINEYSGTTACFLKAGMGQPRKVVGAMSAVIDSYTSDQDHTPKLRRLEADAKRVEVPGLPETIDKLP
;
A
#
# COMPACT_ATOMS: atom_id res chain seq x y z
N MET A 1 46.23 51.37 -21.08
CA MET A 1 45.67 50.79 -19.84
C MET A 1 44.18 50.57 -20.08
N LEU A 2 43.76 49.34 -20.38
CA LEU A 2 42.35 49.00 -20.65
C LEU A 2 41.89 48.04 -19.54
N ARG A 3 40.92 48.47 -18.73
CA ARG A 3 40.38 47.70 -17.59
C ARG A 3 39.19 46.88 -18.08
N SER A 4 39.35 45.57 -18.16
CA SER A 4 38.26 44.64 -18.43
C SER A 4 37.35 44.54 -17.21
N LEU A 5 36.09 44.94 -17.35
CA LEU A 5 35.05 44.71 -16.36
C LEU A 5 34.36 43.38 -16.67
N THR A 6 34.64 42.36 -15.87
CA THR A 6 33.90 41.09 -15.86
C THR A 6 32.61 41.28 -15.05
N ILE A 7 31.46 41.27 -15.73
CA ILE A 7 30.14 41.25 -15.10
C ILE A 7 29.81 39.79 -14.79
N ALA A 8 29.85 39.41 -13.51
CA ALA A 8 29.38 38.10 -13.06
C ALA A 8 27.84 38.12 -13.04
N ALA A 9 27.20 37.48 -14.02
CA ALA A 9 25.76 37.26 -14.00
C ALA A 9 25.43 36.14 -13.00
N ALA A 10 24.92 36.50 -11.83
CA ALA A 10 24.38 35.54 -10.87
C ALA A 10 23.02 35.05 -11.39
N THR A 11 22.97 33.82 -11.89
CA THR A 11 21.72 33.14 -12.24
C THR A 11 21.01 32.72 -10.96
N VAL A 12 19.93 33.41 -10.60
CA VAL A 12 19.00 32.97 -9.55
C VAL A 12 18.18 31.81 -10.10
N ALA A 13 18.49 30.58 -9.67
CA ALA A 13 17.64 29.43 -9.95
C ALA A 13 16.35 29.56 -9.12
N VAL A 14 15.22 29.82 -9.79
CA VAL A 14 13.90 29.75 -9.16
C VAL A 14 13.56 28.28 -8.98
N ILE A 15 13.83 27.75 -7.78
CA ILE A 15 13.29 26.46 -7.35
C ILE A 15 11.79 26.66 -7.13
N ALA A 16 10.98 26.24 -8.10
CA ALA A 16 9.55 26.09 -7.92
C ALA A 16 9.32 25.02 -6.86
N SER A 17 9.00 25.45 -5.65
CA SER A 17 8.51 24.57 -4.59
C SER A 17 7.16 24.01 -5.04
N PHE A 18 7.13 22.73 -5.40
CA PHE A 18 5.89 21.97 -5.54
C PHE A 18 5.32 21.83 -4.14
N SER A 19 4.39 22.69 -3.74
CA SER A 19 3.54 22.35 -2.59
C SER A 19 2.70 21.16 -3.05
N GLU A 20 2.93 19.97 -2.50
CA GLU A 20 1.92 18.91 -2.52
C GLU A 20 0.60 19.58 -2.10
N ALA A 21 -0.36 19.68 -3.03
CA ALA A 21 -1.66 20.19 -2.67
C ALA A 21 -2.21 19.25 -1.59
N ALA A 22 -2.43 19.78 -0.39
CA ALA A 22 -3.02 19.02 0.70
C ALA A 22 -4.32 18.40 0.22
N CYS A 23 -4.62 17.18 0.71
CA CYS A 23 -5.84 16.51 0.30
C CYS A 23 -7.07 17.38 0.59
N PRO A 24 -7.94 17.67 -0.39
CA PRO A 24 -9.09 18.56 -0.20
C PRO A 24 -10.24 17.92 0.59
N ASN A 25 -10.26 16.60 0.69
CA ASN A 25 -11.27 15.85 1.41
C ASN A 25 -11.07 16.00 2.93
N THR A 26 -12.13 15.85 3.72
CA THR A 26 -12.09 16.01 5.17
C THR A 26 -12.30 14.68 5.88
N ASN A 27 -11.89 14.60 7.15
CA ASN A 27 -12.25 13.49 8.03
C ASN A 27 -13.77 13.26 8.03
N LEU A 28 -14.20 12.01 7.91
CA LEU A 28 -15.60 11.59 7.72
C LEU A 28 -16.29 12.13 6.44
N GLY A 29 -15.56 12.83 5.59
CA GLY A 29 -16.01 13.32 4.29
C GLY A 29 -15.99 12.23 3.20
N LYS A 30 -16.66 12.50 2.08
CA LYS A 30 -16.61 11.62 0.90
C LYS A 30 -15.20 11.65 0.29
N CYS A 31 -14.68 10.50 -0.12
CA CYS A 31 -13.39 10.34 -0.81
C CYS A 31 -13.52 9.57 -2.13
N GLY A 32 -14.51 9.93 -2.95
CA GLY A 32 -14.74 9.29 -4.24
C GLY A 32 -15.65 8.05 -4.16
N ASP A 33 -15.39 7.11 -5.06
CA ASP A 33 -16.22 5.93 -5.31
C ASP A 33 -15.46 4.77 -6.00
N ALA A 34 -16.17 3.73 -6.42
CA ALA A 34 -15.61 2.56 -7.11
C ALA A 34 -14.78 2.87 -8.36
N SER A 35 -15.07 3.97 -9.05
CA SER A 35 -14.38 4.34 -10.28
C SER A 35 -13.13 5.17 -9.99
N ASN A 36 -13.20 6.02 -8.97
CA ASN A 36 -12.11 6.93 -8.60
C ASN A 36 -12.04 7.11 -7.08
N PRO A 37 -11.31 6.26 -6.35
CA PRO A 37 -10.96 6.53 -4.97
C PRO A 37 -10.03 7.73 -4.90
N GLU A 38 -10.35 8.69 -4.02
CA GLU A 38 -9.58 9.92 -3.85
C GLU A 38 -8.75 9.88 -2.57
N CYS A 39 -7.87 10.86 -2.38
CA CYS A 39 -7.09 10.97 -1.16
C CYS A 39 -7.98 11.26 0.06
N CYS A 40 -7.40 11.08 1.24
CA CYS A 40 -7.89 11.59 2.52
C CYS A 40 -6.80 12.40 3.23
N PRO A 41 -7.16 13.21 4.25
CA PRO A 41 -6.18 13.88 5.11
C PRO A 41 -5.20 12.90 5.76
N ASP A 42 -4.07 13.42 6.24
CA ASP A 42 -3.12 12.64 7.02
C ASP A 42 -3.80 12.01 8.24
N GLY A 43 -3.54 10.72 8.46
CA GLY A 43 -4.17 9.95 9.53
C GLY A 43 -5.49 9.29 9.14
N ASP A 44 -5.98 9.50 7.92
CA ASP A 44 -7.20 8.88 7.41
C ASP A 44 -6.94 8.00 6.17
N TYR A 45 -7.87 7.10 5.88
CA TYR A 45 -7.89 6.29 4.67
C TYR A 45 -9.27 6.33 4.00
N CYS A 46 -9.30 6.04 2.71
CA CYS A 46 -10.54 6.08 1.95
C CYS A 46 -11.26 4.72 1.97
N MET A 47 -12.29 4.59 2.80
CA MET A 47 -13.04 3.36 3.03
C MET A 47 -14.17 3.17 2.01
N PRO A 48 -14.23 2.02 1.31
CA PRO A 48 -15.38 1.65 0.48
C PRO A 48 -16.59 1.21 1.31
N TRP A 49 -17.71 1.94 1.20
CA TRP A 49 -18.99 1.51 1.80
C TRP A 49 -19.92 0.89 0.76
N THR A 50 -20.15 1.60 -0.34
CA THR A 50 -20.93 1.15 -1.50
C THR A 50 -20.19 1.53 -2.78
N SER A 51 -20.66 1.06 -3.94
CA SER A 51 -20.02 1.36 -5.22
C SER A 51 -19.94 2.87 -5.55
N ASN A 52 -20.83 3.70 -5.00
CA ASN A 52 -20.92 5.14 -5.29
C ASN A 52 -20.50 6.05 -4.12
N TYR A 53 -20.08 5.48 -2.99
CA TYR A 53 -19.77 6.24 -1.79
C TYR A 53 -18.62 5.62 -1.00
N TYR A 54 -17.46 6.28 -1.06
CA TYR A 54 -16.32 6.00 -0.20
C TYR A 54 -16.15 7.16 0.78
N GLN A 55 -15.61 6.89 1.98
CA GLN A 55 -15.50 7.88 3.05
C GLN A 55 -14.11 7.87 3.70
N CYS A 56 -13.58 9.05 4.01
CA CYS A 56 -12.40 9.17 4.84
C CYS A 56 -12.71 8.73 6.27
N LEU A 57 -11.99 7.74 6.77
CA LEU A 57 -12.06 7.29 8.15
C LEU A 57 -10.68 7.34 8.81
N PRO A 58 -10.60 7.56 10.12
CA PRO A 58 -9.34 7.45 10.85
C PRO A 58 -8.67 6.09 10.64
N LEU A 59 -7.35 6.11 10.44
CA LEU A 59 -6.55 4.90 10.36
C LEU A 59 -6.72 4.05 11.63
N PRO A 60 -7.00 2.74 11.51
CA PRO A 60 -6.99 1.85 12.66
C PRO A 60 -5.60 1.81 13.29
N SER A 61 -5.54 1.85 14.62
CA SER A 61 -4.30 1.63 15.36
C SER A 61 -3.70 0.27 14.98
N GLN A 62 -2.38 0.20 14.80
CA GLN A 62 -1.64 -0.99 14.40
C GLN A 62 -1.91 -1.49 12.96
N CYS A 63 -2.70 -0.77 12.16
CA CYS A 63 -2.91 -1.05 10.73
C CYS A 63 -2.92 0.26 9.93
N SER A 64 -1.86 1.05 10.00
CA SER A 64 -1.77 2.37 9.35
C SER A 64 -1.61 2.28 7.82
N ARG A 65 -1.18 1.13 7.30
CA ARG A 65 -0.94 0.90 5.87
C ARG A 65 -2.19 0.29 5.22
N GLN A 66 -3.06 1.17 4.73
CA GLN A 66 -4.35 0.85 4.09
C GLN A 66 -4.26 0.93 2.55
N PHE A 67 -4.87 -0.01 1.85
CA PHE A 67 -4.87 -0.15 0.38
C PHE A 67 -6.30 -0.23 -0.19
N THR A 68 -6.88 0.92 -0.51
CA THR A 68 -8.23 1.04 -1.05
C THR A 68 -8.32 0.47 -2.47
N GLY A 69 -9.32 -0.37 -2.73
CA GLY A 69 -9.56 -0.99 -4.03
C GLY A 69 -8.64 -2.16 -4.34
N TYR A 70 -8.00 -2.74 -3.33
CA TYR A 70 -7.10 -3.89 -3.48
C TYR A 70 -7.53 -5.06 -2.59
N ASP A 71 -7.42 -6.27 -3.14
CA ASP A 71 -7.46 -7.54 -2.44
C ASP A 71 -6.05 -8.13 -2.37
N PHE A 72 -5.61 -8.54 -1.19
CA PHE A 72 -4.37 -9.27 -0.97
C PHE A 72 -4.51 -10.74 -1.33
N TYR A 73 -4.61 -11.06 -2.61
CA TYR A 73 -5.03 -12.39 -3.06
C TYR A 73 -4.21 -13.57 -2.49
N GLY A 74 -4.91 -14.55 -1.93
CA GLY A 74 -4.34 -15.78 -1.35
C GLY A 74 -4.01 -15.67 0.14
N GLY A 75 -3.39 -16.71 0.69
CA GLY A 75 -2.89 -16.70 2.07
C GLY A 75 -4.00 -16.63 3.13
N ASP A 76 -5.25 -16.93 2.79
CA ASP A 76 -6.39 -16.85 3.68
C ASP A 76 -6.25 -17.84 4.86
N ILE A 77 -6.33 -17.31 6.08
CA ILE A 77 -6.32 -18.06 7.33
C ILE A 77 -7.75 -18.41 7.74
N LYS A 78 -8.62 -17.39 7.77
CA LYS A 78 -10.05 -17.51 8.06
C LYS A 78 -10.81 -16.30 7.54
N THR A 79 -12.10 -16.48 7.29
CA THR A 79 -13.04 -15.38 7.01
C THR A 79 -13.93 -15.16 8.22
N VAL A 80 -14.13 -13.91 8.61
CA VAL A 80 -15.08 -13.51 9.65
C VAL A 80 -16.12 -12.58 9.02
N TYR A 81 -17.40 -12.87 9.25
CA TYR A 81 -18.51 -12.10 8.69
C TYR A 81 -19.13 -11.17 9.73
N GLY A 82 -19.74 -10.08 9.27
CA GLY A 82 -20.49 -9.16 10.14
C GLY A 82 -19.62 -8.23 11.01
N LEU A 83 -18.32 -8.11 10.72
CA LEU A 83 -17.43 -7.17 11.39
C LEU A 83 -17.51 -5.76 10.77
N GLN A 84 -17.17 -4.75 11.57
CA GLN A 84 -16.86 -3.42 11.05
C GLN A 84 -15.41 -3.37 10.53
N PRO A 85 -15.05 -2.37 9.71
CA PRO A 85 -13.72 -2.29 9.10
C PRO A 85 -12.57 -2.26 10.14
N GLY A 86 -12.72 -1.46 11.19
CA GLY A 86 -11.74 -1.37 12.29
C GLY A 86 -11.60 -2.67 13.09
N ASP A 87 -12.70 -3.41 13.26
CA ASP A 87 -12.70 -4.69 13.98
C ASP A 87 -11.92 -5.77 13.22
N CYS A 88 -11.80 -5.65 11.89
CA CYS A 88 -11.02 -6.56 11.07
C CYS A 88 -9.52 -6.49 11.43
N CYS A 89 -8.98 -5.29 11.66
CA CYS A 89 -7.60 -5.09 12.14
C CYS A 89 -7.40 -5.74 13.52
N ALA A 90 -8.28 -5.47 14.50
CA ALA A 90 -8.20 -6.07 15.83
C ALA A 90 -8.30 -7.61 15.80
N THR A 91 -9.14 -8.14 14.91
CA THR A 91 -9.29 -9.58 14.72
C THR A 91 -8.03 -10.19 14.09
N CYS A 92 -7.36 -9.48 13.18
CA CYS A 92 -6.07 -9.92 12.65
C CYS A 92 -5.00 -9.95 13.76
N LEU A 93 -4.86 -8.88 14.53
CA LEU A 93 -3.89 -8.79 15.63
C LEU A 93 -4.07 -9.88 16.70
N SER A 94 -5.29 -10.37 16.91
CA SER A 94 -5.61 -11.46 17.85
C SER A 94 -5.55 -12.86 17.22
N THR A 95 -5.34 -12.96 15.91
CA THR A 95 -5.27 -14.24 15.19
C THR A 95 -3.82 -14.61 14.90
N SER A 96 -3.37 -15.73 15.47
CA SER A 96 -2.01 -16.25 15.23
C SER A 96 -1.73 -16.43 13.73
N GLY A 97 -0.59 -15.92 13.28
CA GLY A 97 -0.15 -15.96 11.89
C GLY A 97 -0.80 -14.92 10.96
N CYS A 98 -1.75 -14.11 11.45
CA CYS A 98 -2.33 -13.04 10.64
C CYS A 98 -1.39 -11.84 10.58
N LEU A 99 -1.05 -11.44 9.35
CA LEU A 99 -0.18 -10.30 9.06
C LEU A 99 -0.89 -9.24 8.21
N ALA A 100 -2.01 -9.62 7.59
CA ALA A 100 -2.77 -8.75 6.72
C ALA A 100 -4.25 -9.16 6.69
N TYR A 101 -5.10 -8.30 6.13
CA TYR A 101 -6.48 -8.64 5.86
C TYR A 101 -6.98 -7.98 4.57
N THR A 102 -8.02 -8.57 3.98
CA THR A 102 -8.90 -7.90 3.00
C THR A 102 -10.28 -7.78 3.64
N PHE A 103 -10.85 -6.59 3.68
CA PHE A 103 -12.22 -6.32 4.09
C PHE A 103 -13.09 -5.98 2.88
N ILE A 104 -14.31 -6.50 2.83
CA ILE A 104 -15.32 -6.20 1.83
C ILE A 104 -16.62 -5.88 2.55
N ASN A 105 -17.18 -4.69 2.29
CA ASN A 105 -18.40 -4.24 2.97
C ASN A 105 -19.66 -4.96 2.48
N GLU A 106 -19.74 -5.22 1.18
CA GLU A 106 -20.86 -5.93 0.55
C GLU A 106 -20.39 -7.25 -0.07
N TYR A 107 -20.33 -8.30 0.76
CA TYR A 107 -20.00 -9.67 0.34
C TYR A 107 -21.21 -10.59 0.58
N SER A 108 -21.95 -10.89 -0.49
CA SER A 108 -23.13 -11.76 -0.42
C SER A 108 -24.18 -11.32 0.62
N GLY A 109 -24.37 -10.01 0.78
CA GLY A 109 -25.35 -9.43 1.72
C GLY A 109 -24.85 -9.25 3.16
N THR A 110 -23.56 -9.46 3.43
CA THR A 110 -22.93 -9.18 4.73
C THR A 110 -21.53 -8.58 4.54
N THR A 111 -20.91 -8.08 5.59
CA THR A 111 -19.48 -7.71 5.55
C THR A 111 -18.62 -8.97 5.68
N ALA A 112 -17.44 -8.97 5.05
CA ALA A 112 -16.47 -10.05 5.15
C ALA A 112 -15.07 -9.51 5.42
N CYS A 113 -14.43 -10.08 6.43
CA CYS A 113 -13.04 -9.83 6.82
C CYS A 113 -12.24 -11.11 6.56
N PHE A 114 -11.42 -11.11 5.52
CA PHE A 114 -10.54 -12.20 5.15
C PHE A 114 -9.19 -11.98 5.80
N LEU A 115 -8.88 -12.74 6.85
CA LEU A 115 -7.60 -12.68 7.54
C LEU A 115 -6.55 -13.46 6.76
N LYS A 116 -5.36 -12.90 6.62
CA LYS A 116 -4.34 -13.36 5.70
C LYS A 116 -2.97 -13.48 6.35
N ALA A 117 -2.22 -14.48 5.90
CA ALA A 117 -0.85 -14.74 6.33
C ALA A 117 0.19 -13.80 5.70
N GLY A 118 -0.24 -12.81 4.91
CA GLY A 118 0.62 -11.83 4.28
C GLY A 118 -0.11 -11.01 3.21
N MET A 119 0.61 -10.08 2.57
CA MET A 119 0.06 -9.23 1.50
C MET A 119 -0.07 -9.99 0.17
N GLY A 120 0.74 -11.02 -0.04
CA GLY A 120 0.74 -11.84 -1.23
C GLY A 120 1.00 -11.05 -2.49
N GLN A 121 0.10 -11.18 -3.46
CA GLN A 121 0.12 -10.44 -4.72
C GLN A 121 -1.15 -9.60 -4.82
N PRO A 122 -1.13 -8.31 -4.41
CA PRO A 122 -2.30 -7.45 -4.42
C PRO A 122 -2.95 -7.35 -5.81
N ARG A 123 -4.27 -7.48 -5.86
CA ARG A 123 -5.08 -7.36 -7.07
C ARG A 123 -6.06 -6.23 -6.91
N LYS A 124 -6.28 -5.46 -7.98
CA LYS A 124 -7.36 -4.46 -8.00
C LYS A 124 -8.69 -5.19 -7.91
N VAL A 125 -9.43 -4.92 -6.84
CA VAL A 125 -10.79 -5.41 -6.60
C VAL A 125 -11.59 -4.24 -6.08
N VAL A 126 -12.54 -3.79 -6.89
CA VAL A 126 -13.44 -2.68 -6.55
C VAL A 126 -14.17 -2.99 -5.25
N GLY A 127 -14.21 -2.03 -4.33
CA GLY A 127 -14.88 -2.18 -3.04
C GLY A 127 -14.09 -2.98 -1.99
N ALA A 128 -12.93 -3.54 -2.33
CA ALA A 128 -12.05 -4.18 -1.36
C ALA A 128 -11.20 -3.13 -0.62
N MET A 129 -10.94 -3.41 0.64
CA MET A 129 -10.07 -2.61 1.50
C MET A 129 -9.07 -3.54 2.17
N SER A 130 -7.81 -3.50 1.75
CA SER A 130 -6.77 -4.34 2.37
C SER A 130 -5.87 -3.54 3.29
N ALA A 131 -5.32 -4.20 4.31
CA ALA A 131 -4.29 -3.60 5.14
C ALA A 131 -3.33 -4.66 5.67
N VAL A 132 -2.16 -4.19 6.08
CA VAL A 132 -1.19 -4.98 6.84
C VAL A 132 -1.09 -4.45 8.25
N ILE A 133 -0.74 -5.31 9.20
CA ILE A 133 -0.39 -4.84 10.55
C ILE A 133 0.90 -4.00 10.48
N ASP A 134 1.10 -3.06 11.40
CA ASP A 134 2.23 -2.12 11.34
C ASP A 134 3.60 -2.82 11.43
N SER A 135 3.67 -3.95 12.13
CA SER A 135 4.88 -4.77 12.23
C SER A 135 5.18 -5.61 10.98
N TYR A 136 4.29 -5.61 9.97
CA TYR A 136 4.44 -6.43 8.78
C TYR A 136 5.61 -5.99 7.91
N THR A 137 6.48 -6.94 7.62
CA THR A 137 7.54 -6.83 6.62
C THR A 137 7.40 -7.96 5.58
N SER A 138 7.82 -7.70 4.33
CA SER A 138 7.58 -8.64 3.22
C SER A 138 8.29 -9.98 3.35
N ASP A 139 9.34 -10.07 4.17
CA ASP A 139 10.03 -11.32 4.50
C ASP A 139 9.21 -12.27 5.38
N GLN A 140 8.19 -11.75 6.08
CA GLN A 140 7.24 -12.54 6.88
C GLN A 140 6.07 -13.08 6.05
N ASP A 141 5.96 -12.70 4.77
CA ASP A 141 4.83 -13.09 3.94
C ASP A 141 4.83 -14.60 3.67
N HIS A 142 3.86 -15.30 4.27
CA HIS A 142 3.69 -16.75 4.13
C HIS A 142 2.67 -17.14 3.06
N THR A 143 2.27 -16.20 2.20
CA THR A 143 1.36 -16.47 1.09
C THR A 143 2.05 -17.38 0.06
N PRO A 144 1.44 -18.52 -0.33
CA PRO A 144 2.01 -19.37 -1.37
C PRO A 144 2.17 -18.59 -2.68
N LYS A 145 3.42 -18.44 -3.13
CA LYS A 145 3.72 -17.78 -4.40
C LYS A 145 3.27 -18.68 -5.56
N LEU A 146 2.54 -18.10 -6.50
CA LEU A 146 2.17 -18.81 -7.73
C LEU A 146 3.45 -19.07 -8.53
N ARG A 147 3.78 -20.36 -8.75
CA ARG A 147 5.03 -20.83 -9.40
C ARG A 147 5.45 -20.13 -10.71
N ARG A 148 4.53 -19.46 -11.42
CA ARG A 148 4.87 -18.68 -12.64
C ARG A 148 5.63 -17.38 -12.33
N LEU A 149 5.35 -16.70 -11.20
CA LEU A 149 5.98 -15.41 -10.87
C LEU A 149 7.38 -15.58 -10.24
N GLU A 150 7.63 -16.70 -9.56
CA GLU A 150 8.94 -17.01 -8.97
C GLU A 150 10.00 -17.32 -10.03
N ALA A 151 9.59 -17.87 -11.18
CA ALA A 151 10.48 -18.13 -12.31
C ALA A 151 11.06 -16.83 -12.91
N ASP A 152 10.32 -15.73 -12.85
CA ASP A 152 10.77 -14.42 -13.32
C ASP A 152 11.70 -13.74 -12.29
N ALA A 153 11.41 -13.88 -10.99
CA ALA A 153 12.28 -13.36 -9.93
C ALA A 153 13.63 -14.08 -9.85
N LYS A 154 13.66 -15.40 -10.09
CA LYS A 154 14.90 -16.20 -10.11
C LYS A 154 15.76 -15.96 -11.35
N ARG A 155 15.25 -15.26 -12.38
CA ARG A 155 16.01 -14.96 -13.61
C ARG A 155 16.91 -13.73 -13.48
N VAL A 156 16.83 -12.98 -12.37
CA VAL A 156 17.79 -11.91 -12.04
C VAL A 156 19.00 -12.51 -11.31
N GLU A 157 19.59 -13.58 -11.85
CA GLU A 157 20.99 -13.92 -11.62
C GLU A 157 21.70 -13.57 -12.93
N VAL A 158 22.37 -12.41 -12.95
CA VAL A 158 23.16 -11.99 -14.11
C VAL A 158 24.35 -12.94 -14.23
N PRO A 159 24.44 -13.79 -15.27
CA PRO A 159 25.60 -14.64 -15.47
C PRO A 159 26.71 -13.77 -16.08
N GLY A 160 27.83 -13.62 -15.37
CA GLY A 160 29.04 -13.01 -15.96
C GLY A 160 29.71 -11.90 -15.17
N LEU A 161 29.72 -11.95 -13.83
CA LEU A 161 30.77 -11.24 -13.10
C LEU A 161 31.95 -12.21 -12.93
N PRO A 162 33.13 -11.93 -13.53
CA PRO A 162 34.30 -12.76 -13.30
C PRO A 162 34.72 -12.63 -11.83
N GLU A 163 34.62 -13.73 -11.09
CA GLU A 163 35.44 -13.98 -9.92
C GLU A 163 36.89 -14.06 -10.42
N THR A 164 37.72 -13.09 -10.04
CA THR A 164 39.16 -13.19 -9.72
C THR A 164 39.87 -11.87 -10.02
N ILE A 165 40.14 -11.10 -8.97
CA ILE A 165 41.41 -10.36 -8.88
C ILE A 165 41.98 -10.67 -7.49
N ASP A 166 42.48 -11.90 -7.37
CA ASP A 166 43.52 -12.23 -6.40
C ASP A 166 44.71 -12.79 -7.20
N LYS A 167 45.87 -12.14 -7.03
CA LYS A 167 47.21 -12.46 -7.57
C LYS A 167 47.43 -12.13 -9.06
N LEU A 168 48.53 -11.54 -9.51
CA LEU A 168 49.82 -10.96 -9.05
C LEU A 168 50.46 -10.39 -10.37
N PRO A 169 51.67 -9.79 -10.45
CA PRO A 169 52.73 -9.57 -9.46
C PRO A 169 52.99 -8.11 -9.08
#